data_AF-A0A8T6DLR5-F1
#
_entry.id   AF-A0A8T6DLR5-F1
#
_cell.length_a   1.000
_cell.length_b   1.000
_cell.length_c   1.000
_cell.angle_alpha   90.00
_cell.angle_beta   90.00
_cell.angle_gamma   90.00
#
_symmetry.space_group_name_H-M   'P 1'
#
loop_
_entity.id
_entity.type
_entity.pdbx_description
1 polymer ?
#
loop_
_entity_poly.entity_id
_entity_poly.type
_entity_poly.pdbx_seq_one_letter_code
_entity_poly.pdbx_strand_id
1 'polypeptide(L)'
;MAFVDGNGSRFRIADVNGVARDLSAFITEVRGLPGARSLYEVTALGDSGARFNPSVDAVEFTLRGIYDDTTSAGVDVVLGALRYHTSPVVFEYAPSGFAASKPRYTGECWVRSYELASRAGGPVSWQATLQVEGVTTRIVGT
;
A
#
# COMPACT_ATOMS: atom_id res chain seq x y z
N MET A 1 -8.69 19.29 17.02
CA MET A 1 -7.81 18.12 16.82
C MET A 1 -8.70 16.91 16.70
N ALA A 2 -8.89 16.38 15.50
CA ALA A 2 -9.74 15.21 15.31
C ALA A 2 -8.84 14.01 15.00
N PHE A 3 -8.81 13.05 15.91
CA PHE A 3 -8.39 11.70 15.59
C PHE A 3 -9.24 11.25 14.39
N VAL A 4 -8.59 10.80 13.33
CA VAL A 4 -9.30 10.29 12.15
C VAL A 4 -9.50 8.79 12.36
N ASP A 5 -10.75 8.35 12.32
CA ASP A 5 -11.09 6.94 12.35
C ASP A 5 -10.68 6.26 11.04
N GLY A 6 -10.07 5.08 11.15
CA GLY A 6 -9.68 4.24 10.03
C GLY A 6 -10.86 3.81 9.16
N ASN A 7 -12.11 3.90 9.62
CA ASN A 7 -13.32 3.67 8.82
C ASN A 7 -13.41 4.59 7.58
N GLY A 8 -12.83 5.80 7.67
CA GLY A 8 -12.72 6.70 6.52
C GLY A 8 -11.60 6.36 5.53
N SER A 9 -10.74 5.41 5.87
CA SER A 9 -9.60 5.03 5.03
C SER A 9 -10.09 4.32 3.77
N ARG A 10 -9.47 4.66 2.64
CA ARG A 10 -9.75 3.98 1.38
C ARG A 10 -8.46 3.55 0.71
N PHE A 11 -8.51 2.38 0.07
CA PHE A 11 -7.39 1.79 -0.64
C PHE A 11 -7.86 1.29 -1.99
N ARG A 12 -7.16 1.74 -3.05
CA ARG A 12 -7.41 1.35 -4.42
C ARG A 12 -6.16 0.79 -5.05
N ILE A 13 -6.32 -0.20 -5.91
CA ILE A 13 -5.25 -0.76 -6.71
C ILE A 13 -5.76 -1.03 -8.12
N ALA A 14 -4.94 -0.78 -9.12
CA ALA A 14 -5.25 -1.14 -10.50
C ALA A 14 -5.29 -2.66 -10.66
N ASP A 15 -6.32 -3.17 -11.33
CA ASP A 15 -6.36 -4.56 -11.78
C ASP A 15 -5.43 -4.79 -12.99
N VAL A 16 -5.36 -6.04 -13.47
CA VAL A 16 -4.54 -6.43 -14.64
C VAL A 16 -4.91 -5.68 -15.94
N ASN A 17 -6.08 -5.04 -16.00
CA ASN A 17 -6.52 -4.24 -17.14
C ASN A 17 -6.28 -2.73 -16.91
N GLY A 18 -5.60 -2.35 -15.83
CA GLY A 18 -5.33 -0.95 -15.48
C GLY A 18 -6.52 -0.22 -14.85
N VAL A 19 -7.59 -0.92 -14.45
CA VAL A 19 -8.77 -0.30 -13.84
C VAL A 19 -8.60 -0.25 -12.32
N ALA A 20 -8.67 0.94 -11.72
CA ALA A 20 -8.59 1.11 -10.27
C ALA A 20 -9.80 0.47 -9.56
N ARG A 21 -9.54 -0.56 -8.75
CA ARG A 21 -10.52 -1.26 -7.93
C ARG A 21 -10.42 -0.78 -6.49
N ASP A 22 -11.57 -0.51 -5.88
CA ASP A 22 -11.67 -0.12 -4.46
C ASP A 22 -11.80 -1.38 -3.60
N LEU A 23 -10.74 -1.68 -2.85
CA LEU A 23 -10.69 -2.86 -1.97
C LEU A 23 -10.93 -2.47 -0.50
N SER A 24 -11.28 -1.21 -0.23
CA SER A 24 -11.40 -0.69 1.15
C SER A 24 -12.41 -1.45 2.01
N ALA A 25 -13.47 -2.01 1.40
CA ALA A 25 -14.50 -2.77 2.12
C ALA A 25 -13.98 -4.09 2.71
N PHE A 26 -12.89 -4.62 2.15
CA PHE A 26 -12.37 -5.95 2.49
C PHE A 26 -11.04 -5.88 3.25
N ILE A 27 -10.46 -4.69 3.37
CA ILE A 27 -9.19 -4.45 4.06
C ILE A 27 -9.46 -4.05 5.50
N THR A 28 -8.86 -4.77 6.43
CA THR A 28 -8.92 -4.48 7.86
C THR A 28 -7.70 -3.72 8.35
N GLU A 29 -6.56 -3.87 7.67
CA GLU A 29 -5.30 -3.23 8.06
C GLU A 29 -4.44 -2.89 6.84
N VAL A 30 -3.94 -1.65 6.80
CA VAL A 30 -2.88 -1.18 5.90
C VAL A 30 -1.70 -0.75 6.76
N ARG A 31 -0.56 -1.42 6.62
CA ARG A 31 0.63 -1.12 7.43
C ARG A 31 1.86 -0.95 6.56
N GLY A 32 2.69 0.04 6.91
CA GLY A 32 4.00 0.24 6.27
C GLY A 32 4.08 1.38 5.26
N LEU A 33 3.01 2.13 5.00
CA LEU A 33 3.05 3.34 4.17
C LEU A 33 3.28 4.61 5.03
N PRO A 34 4.06 5.61 4.58
CA PRO A 34 4.80 5.70 3.31
C PRO A 34 6.17 4.98 3.30
N GLY A 35 6.47 4.17 4.31
CA GLY A 35 7.71 3.39 4.40
C GLY A 35 8.82 4.08 5.17
N ALA A 36 9.89 3.33 5.41
CA ALA A 36 11.13 3.85 5.97
C ALA A 36 11.98 4.42 4.83
N ARG A 37 12.42 5.67 4.99
CA ARG A 37 13.35 6.31 4.07
C ARG A 37 14.78 5.86 4.39
N SER A 38 15.51 5.37 3.40
CA SER A 38 16.92 5.03 3.58
C SER A 38 17.78 6.27 3.47
N LEU A 39 18.65 6.49 4.46
CA LEU A 39 19.58 7.63 4.52
C LEU A 39 21.01 7.09 4.53
N TYR A 40 21.84 7.53 3.59
CA TYR A 40 23.27 7.22 3.58
C TYR A 40 24.03 8.31 4.33
N GLU A 41 24.88 7.93 5.28
CA GLU A 41 25.70 8.86 6.04
C GLU A 41 26.95 9.26 5.22
N VAL A 42 27.18 10.56 5.07
CA VAL A 42 28.28 11.18 4.31
C VAL A 42 29.16 12.07 5.18
N THR A 43 29.22 11.79 6.48
CA THR A 43 29.99 12.58 7.45
C THR A 43 31.48 12.59 7.08
N ALA A 44 32.07 13.78 6.93
CA ALA A 44 33.48 13.95 6.57
C ALA A 44 34.35 14.35 7.78
N LEU A 45 35.67 14.14 7.67
CA LEU A 45 36.63 14.60 8.68
C LEU A 45 36.56 16.13 8.80
N GLY A 46 36.23 16.63 9.99
CA GLY A 46 36.04 18.05 10.28
C GLY A 46 34.57 18.47 10.49
N ASP A 47 33.61 17.58 10.22
CA ASP A 47 32.21 17.81 10.58
C ASP A 47 31.99 17.62 12.09
N SER A 48 31.27 18.55 12.71
CA SER A 48 30.89 18.49 14.13
C SER A 48 29.58 17.72 14.38
N GLY A 49 28.97 17.17 13.33
CA GLY A 49 27.72 16.41 13.41
C GLY A 49 27.46 15.57 12.17
N ALA A 50 26.65 14.52 12.32
CA ALA A 50 26.37 13.56 11.25
C ALA A 50 25.60 14.20 10.09
N ARG A 51 26.02 13.91 8.86
CA ARG A 51 25.37 14.37 7.63
C ARG A 51 24.80 13.19 6.86
N PHE A 52 23.54 13.31 6.45
CA PHE A 52 22.82 12.25 5.77
C PHE A 52 22.31 12.71 4.41
N ASN A 53 22.50 11.87 3.39
CA ASN A 53 21.95 12.05 2.05
C ASN A 53 20.87 10.98 1.80
N PRO A 54 19.65 11.34 1.33
CA PRO A 54 18.64 10.35 1.00
C PRO A 54 19.07 9.41 -0.14
N SER A 55 18.89 8.12 0.10
CA SER A 55 19.17 7.03 -0.83
C SER A 55 17.88 6.52 -1.49
N VAL A 56 17.97 5.43 -2.25
CA VAL A 56 16.84 4.74 -2.88
C VAL A 56 15.85 4.27 -1.83
N ASP A 57 14.57 4.59 -2.03
CA ASP A 57 13.48 4.15 -1.17
C ASP A 57 13.09 2.71 -1.53
N ALA A 58 13.11 1.83 -0.54
CA ALA A 58 12.65 0.45 -0.65
C ALA A 58 11.46 0.27 0.30
N VAL A 59 10.27 0.63 -0.18
CA VAL A 59 9.05 0.58 0.63
C VAL A 59 8.35 -0.76 0.41
N GLU A 60 8.16 -1.50 1.50
CA GLU A 60 7.30 -2.68 1.54
C GLU A 60 6.10 -2.35 2.44
N PHE A 61 4.89 -2.67 1.99
CA PHE A 61 3.69 -2.52 2.80
C PHE A 61 2.86 -3.79 2.80
N THR A 62 2.16 -4.02 3.92
CA THR A 62 1.33 -5.18 4.12
C THR A 62 -0.14 -4.78 4.18
N LEU A 63 -0.96 -5.58 3.50
CA LEU A 63 -2.40 -5.50 3.53
C LEU A 63 -2.95 -6.75 4.19
N ARG A 64 -3.96 -6.59 5.03
CA ARG A 64 -4.70 -7.70 5.63
C ARG A 64 -6.19 -7.45 5.51
N GLY A 65 -6.95 -8.52 5.40
CA GLY A 65 -8.38 -8.39 5.20
C GLY A 65 -9.15 -9.69 5.27
N ILE A 66 -10.41 -9.57 4.90
CA ILE A 66 -11.37 -10.67 4.79
C ILE A 66 -11.48 -11.05 3.32
N TYR A 67 -11.50 -12.35 3.05
CA TYR A 67 -11.59 -12.89 1.70
C TYR A 67 -12.96 -12.60 1.09
N ASP A 68 -12.93 -12.23 -0.19
CA ASP A 68 -14.11 -12.03 -1.00
C ASP A 68 -13.81 -12.49 -2.44
N ASP A 69 -14.69 -13.32 -2.98
CA ASP A 69 -14.60 -13.92 -4.32
C ASP A 69 -15.56 -13.26 -5.32
N THR A 70 -16.14 -12.10 -4.98
CA THR A 70 -17.08 -11.41 -5.85
C THR A 70 -16.46 -11.20 -7.23
N THR A 71 -17.15 -11.68 -8.27
CA THR A 71 -16.65 -11.59 -9.64
C THR A 71 -16.40 -10.13 -10.02
N SER A 72 -15.22 -9.81 -10.59
CA SER A 72 -14.77 -8.46 -11.01
C SER A 72 -14.30 -7.49 -9.91
N ALA A 73 -14.56 -7.75 -8.62
CA ALA A 73 -14.19 -6.81 -7.55
C ALA A 73 -13.63 -7.48 -6.28
N GLY A 74 -13.74 -8.80 -6.17
CA GLY A 74 -13.25 -9.57 -5.05
C GLY A 74 -11.74 -9.48 -4.94
N VAL A 75 -11.26 -9.50 -3.70
CA VAL A 75 -9.84 -9.40 -3.38
C VAL A 75 -9.04 -10.49 -4.10
N ASP A 76 -9.56 -11.70 -4.19
CA ASP A 76 -8.87 -12.81 -4.86
C ASP A 76 -8.74 -12.60 -6.36
N VAL A 77 -9.80 -12.10 -7.01
CA VAL A 77 -9.80 -11.79 -8.44
C VAL A 77 -8.77 -10.71 -8.77
N VAL A 78 -8.63 -9.71 -7.90
CA VAL A 78 -7.68 -8.61 -8.11
C VAL A 78 -6.27 -9.03 -7.67
N LEU A 79 -6.04 -9.29 -6.38
CA LEU A 79 -4.69 -9.58 -5.84
C LEU A 79 -4.13 -10.93 -6.30
N GLY A 80 -4.99 -11.94 -6.48
CA GLY A 80 -4.59 -13.25 -7.00
C GLY A 80 -4.13 -13.18 -8.46
N ALA A 81 -4.81 -12.39 -9.30
CA ALA A 81 -4.37 -12.15 -10.68
C ALA A 81 -3.08 -11.31 -10.73
N LEU A 82 -2.96 -10.31 -9.85
CA LEU A 82 -1.79 -9.44 -9.78
C LEU A 82 -0.50 -10.16 -9.37
N ARG A 83 -0.60 -11.30 -8.67
CA ARG A 83 0.56 -12.14 -8.33
C ARG A 83 1.36 -12.63 -9.54
N TYR A 84 0.69 -12.86 -10.67
CA TYR A 84 1.30 -13.36 -11.90
C TYR A 84 1.47 -12.26 -12.95
N HIS A 85 1.11 -11.03 -12.61
CA HIS A 85 1.18 -9.91 -13.53
C HIS A 85 2.65 -9.52 -13.76
N THR A 86 2.96 -9.18 -15.00
CA THR A 86 4.33 -8.91 -15.45
C THR A 86 4.67 -7.42 -15.51
N SER A 87 3.75 -6.56 -15.08
CA SER A 87 3.95 -5.10 -14.99
C SER A 87 3.58 -4.59 -13.61
N PRO A 88 4.23 -3.51 -13.13
CA PRO A 88 3.88 -2.91 -11.86
C PRO A 88 2.49 -2.30 -11.95
N VAL A 89 1.79 -2.25 -10.81
CA VAL A 89 0.43 -1.72 -10.74
C VAL A 89 0.34 -0.52 -9.82
N VAL A 90 -0.48 0.45 -10.24
CA VAL A 90 -0.69 1.68 -9.49
C VAL A 90 -1.58 1.39 -8.28
N PHE A 91 -1.14 1.85 -7.11
CA PHE A 91 -1.94 1.85 -5.88
C PHE A 91 -2.18 3.28 -5.40
N GLU A 92 -3.30 3.45 -4.70
CA GLU A 92 -3.65 4.68 -4.00
C GLU A 92 -4.18 4.35 -2.61
N TYR A 93 -3.55 4.95 -1.60
CA TYR A 93 -3.99 4.85 -0.21
C TYR A 93 -4.33 6.23 0.34
N ALA A 94 -5.55 6.38 0.84
CA ALA A 94 -6.04 7.60 1.45
C ALA A 94 -6.50 7.31 2.89
N PRO A 95 -5.67 7.56 3.93
CA PRO A 95 -5.99 7.23 5.32
C PRO A 95 -7.15 8.03 5.91
N SER A 96 -7.64 9.06 5.20
CA SER A 96 -8.80 9.87 5.61
C SER A 96 -9.80 10.06 4.47
N GLY A 97 -9.74 9.20 3.45
CA GLY A 97 -10.59 9.24 2.26
C GLY A 97 -10.06 10.14 1.13
N PHE A 98 -10.69 10.03 -0.05
CA PHE A 98 -10.21 10.62 -1.32
C PHE A 98 -10.60 12.09 -1.56
N ALA A 99 -11.09 12.80 -0.55
CA ALA A 99 -11.39 14.22 -0.71
C ALA A 99 -10.13 15.01 -1.13
N ALA A 100 -10.28 16.00 -2.01
CA ALA A 100 -9.15 16.73 -2.60
C ALA A 100 -8.23 17.37 -1.53
N SER A 101 -8.83 17.87 -0.45
CA SER A 101 -8.13 18.47 0.69
C SER A 101 -7.47 17.47 1.65
N LYS A 102 -7.52 16.16 1.34
CA LYS A 102 -7.00 15.10 2.19
C LYS A 102 -5.74 14.48 1.60
N PRO A 103 -4.76 14.13 2.46
CA PRO A 103 -3.54 13.49 2.00
C PRO A 103 -3.85 12.11 1.43
N ARG A 104 -3.30 11.86 0.24
CA ARG A 104 -3.29 10.55 -0.43
C ARG A 104 -1.86 10.15 -0.74
N TYR A 105 -1.59 8.86 -0.71
CA TYR A 105 -0.33 8.25 -1.09
C TYR A 105 -0.56 7.44 -2.36
N THR A 106 0.26 7.66 -3.38
CA THR A 106 0.19 6.94 -4.65
C THR A 106 1.57 6.46 -5.07
N GLY A 107 1.62 5.36 -5.79
CA GLY A 107 2.85 4.81 -6.34
C GLY A 107 2.54 3.57 -7.16
N GLU A 108 3.61 2.95 -7.65
CA GLU A 108 3.55 1.67 -8.36
C GLU A 108 4.06 0.57 -7.44
N CYS A 109 3.48 -0.63 -7.53
CA CYS A 109 3.84 -1.74 -6.67
C CYS A 109 3.69 -3.10 -7.35
N TRP A 110 4.38 -4.08 -6.77
CA TRP A 110 4.31 -5.50 -7.11
C TRP A 110 3.72 -6.28 -5.95
N VAL A 111 2.85 -7.24 -6.26
CA VAL A 111 2.34 -8.19 -5.25
C VAL A 111 3.37 -9.31 -5.06
N ARG A 112 4.13 -9.25 -3.97
CA ARG A 112 5.21 -10.21 -3.67
C ARG A 112 4.66 -11.51 -3.09
N SER A 113 3.77 -11.41 -2.12
CA SER A 113 3.08 -12.56 -1.53
C SER A 113 1.59 -12.29 -1.39
N TYR A 114 0.81 -13.34 -1.59
CA TYR A 114 -0.61 -13.38 -1.30
C TYR A 114 -0.89 -14.74 -0.65
N GLU A 115 -1.30 -14.71 0.61
CA GLU A 115 -1.53 -15.90 1.43
C GLU A 115 -2.96 -15.88 1.96
N LEU A 116 -3.64 -17.02 1.84
CA LEU A 116 -4.98 -17.23 2.37
C LEU A 116 -4.91 -18.10 3.61
N ALA A 117 -5.66 -17.73 4.64
CA ALA A 117 -5.78 -18.48 5.88
C ALA A 117 -7.26 -18.74 6.19
N SER A 118 -7.63 -20.01 6.31
CA SER A 118 -8.98 -20.43 6.66
C SER A 118 -8.99 -21.14 8.01
N ARG A 119 -9.95 -20.80 8.88
CA ARG A 119 -10.21 -21.50 10.14
C ARG A 119 -11.60 -22.12 10.10
N ALA A 120 -11.75 -23.36 10.57
CA ALA A 120 -13.07 -23.97 10.73
C ALA A 120 -13.95 -23.08 11.64
N GLY A 121 -15.09 -22.63 11.11
CA GLY A 121 -16.05 -21.78 11.82
C GLY A 121 -15.72 -20.27 11.86
N GLY A 122 -14.72 -19.80 11.09
CA GLY A 122 -14.39 -18.37 10.99
C GLY A 122 -14.34 -17.87 9.54
N PRO A 123 -14.36 -16.54 9.32
CA PRO A 123 -14.16 -15.97 7.99
C PRO A 123 -12.75 -16.30 7.48
N VAL A 124 -12.62 -16.51 6.18
CA VAL A 124 -11.32 -16.67 5.53
C VAL A 124 -10.61 -15.33 5.54
N SER A 125 -9.40 -15.28 6.09
CA SER A 125 -8.55 -14.10 6.10
C SER A 125 -7.46 -14.22 5.03
N TRP A 126 -6.94 -13.08 4.61
CA TRP A 126 -5.81 -13.03 3.69
C TRP A 126 -4.78 -12.01 4.15
N GLN A 127 -3.55 -12.23 3.73
CA GLN A 127 -2.45 -11.29 3.88
C GLN A 127 -1.73 -11.14 2.55
N ALA A 128 -1.51 -9.90 2.13
CA ALA A 128 -0.69 -9.58 0.98
C ALA A 128 0.48 -8.70 1.40
N THR A 129 1.65 -8.99 0.83
CA THR A 129 2.83 -8.12 0.94
C THR A 129 3.10 -7.52 -0.43
N LEU A 130 3.13 -6.19 -0.50
CA LEU A 130 3.37 -5.44 -1.72
C LEU A 130 4.70 -4.69 -1.62
N GLN A 131 5.50 -4.80 -2.67
CA GLN A 131 6.77 -4.11 -2.82
C GLN A 131 6.55 -2.91 -3.74
N VAL A 132 6.80 -1.70 -3.26
CA VAL A 132 6.71 -0.49 -4.08
C VAL A 132 7.87 -0.49 -5.09
N GLU A 133 7.56 -0.18 -6.34
CA GLU A 133 8.54 0.17 -7.36
C GLU A 133 8.60 1.69 -7.48
N GLY A 134 9.82 2.25 -7.38
CA GLY A 134 10.02 3.70 -7.39
C GLY A 134 9.68 4.37 -6.05
N VAL A 135 9.03 5.54 -6.13
CA VAL A 135 8.80 6.42 -4.97
C VAL A 135 7.32 6.54 -4.66
N THR A 136 6.96 6.40 -3.38
CA THR A 136 5.61 6.71 -2.92
C THR A 136 5.43 8.23 -2.85
N THR A 137 4.53 8.75 -3.67
CA THR A 137 4.23 10.19 -3.73
C THR A 137 3.08 10.52 -2.80
N ARG A 138 3.29 11.51 -1.92
CA ARG A 138 2.22 12.10 -1.11
C ARG A 138 1.62 13.30 -1.85
N ILE A 139 0.33 13.24 -2.15
CA ILE A 139 -0.42 14.32 -2.80
C ILE A 139 -1.39 14.92 -1.77
N VAL A 140 -1.44 16.25 -1.70
CA VAL A 140 -2.47 17.02 -0.99
C VAL A 140 -2.95 18.07 -1.97
N GLY A 141 -4.25 18.13 -2.27
CA GLY A 141 -4.80 19.23 -3.05
C GLY A 141 -4.69 20.53 -2.26
N THR A 142 -4.05 21.53 -2.88
CA THR A 142 -4.12 22.94 -2.47
C THR A 142 -5.55 23.45 -2.51
#